data_AF-A0A8J6JKM7-F1
#
_entry.id   AF-A0A8J6JKM7-F1
#
_cell.length_a   1.000
_cell.length_b   1.000
_cell.length_c   1.000
_cell.angle_alpha   90.00
_cell.angle_beta   90.00
_cell.angle_gamma   90.00
#
_symmetry.space_group_name_H-M   'P 1'
#
loop_
_entity.id
_entity.type
_entity.pdbx_description
1 polymer ?
#
loop_
_entity_poly.entity_id
_entity_poly.type
_entity_poly.pdbx_seq_one_letter_code
_entity_poly.pdbx_strand_id
1 'polypeptide(L)'
;MNRIGLAFALAGFGLACWVVWQQDLQAGGGLLASAGLSGLVLTALSHIPAMVLNAQAWAMLMPRHSRPALHGMVFQIWVREAVNALLPVGRIGGELVCYRLLRRQGMRAAPAAGGLIADVALSLVSQ
;
A
#
# COMPACT_ATOMS: atom_id res chain seq x y z
N MET A 1 22.36 0.94 8.21
CA MET A 1 21.71 -0.35 7.91
C MET A 1 22.50 -1.47 8.55
N ASN A 2 21.84 -2.35 9.32
CA ASN A 2 22.51 -3.49 9.94
C ASN A 2 22.87 -4.52 8.86
N ARG A 3 24.10 -5.08 8.88
CA ARG A 3 24.59 -6.05 7.87
C ARG A 3 23.66 -7.25 7.70
N ILE A 4 23.01 -7.65 8.79
CA ILE A 4 22.02 -8.73 8.83
C ILE A 4 20.79 -8.41 7.97
N GLY A 5 20.26 -7.18 8.07
CA GLY A 5 19.10 -6.77 7.27
C GLY A 5 19.40 -6.74 5.77
N LEU A 6 20.61 -6.33 5.39
CA LEU A 6 21.06 -6.40 4.00
C LEU A 6 21.17 -7.85 3.51
N ALA A 7 21.70 -8.76 4.33
CA ALA A 7 21.82 -10.17 3.99
C ALA A 7 20.46 -10.82 3.73
N PHE A 8 19.46 -10.57 4.60
CA PHE A 8 18.10 -11.06 4.38
C PHE A 8 17.44 -10.46 3.13
N ALA A 9 17.64 -9.16 2.88
CA ALA A 9 17.12 -8.52 1.67
C ALA A 9 17.72 -9.13 0.39
N LEU A 10 19.03 -9.38 0.36
CA LEU A 10 19.71 -10.02 -0.76
C LEU A 10 19.29 -11.49 -0.93
N ALA A 11 19.12 -12.23 0.16
CA ALA A 11 18.65 -13.61 0.12
C ALA A 11 17.21 -13.69 -0.42
N GLY A 12 16.32 -12.83 0.07
CA GLY A 12 14.93 -12.73 -0.43
C GLY A 12 14.86 -12.31 -1.89
N PHE A 13 15.69 -11.34 -2.30
CA PHE A 13 15.80 -10.92 -3.69
C PHE A 13 16.31 -12.06 -4.59
N GLY A 14 17.37 -12.76 -4.17
CA GLY A 14 17.89 -13.92 -4.89
C GLY A 14 16.85 -15.03 -5.05
N LEU A 15 16.08 -15.30 -4.00
CA LEU A 15 15.00 -16.28 -4.05
C LEU A 15 13.86 -15.83 -4.99
N ALA A 16 13.50 -14.56 -4.98
CA ALA A 16 12.53 -14.01 -5.93
C ALA A 16 13.01 -14.13 -7.39
N CYS A 17 14.27 -13.78 -7.67
CA CYS A 17 14.87 -13.96 -8.99
C CYS A 17 14.88 -15.44 -9.41
N TRP A 18 15.19 -16.34 -8.49
CA TRP A 18 15.20 -17.79 -8.76
C TRP A 18 13.80 -18.32 -9.09
N VAL A 19 12.76 -17.85 -8.40
CA VAL A 19 11.37 -18.20 -8.72
C VAL A 19 10.99 -17.67 -10.10
N VAL A 20 11.31 -16.41 -10.41
CA VAL A 20 11.01 -15.81 -11.72
C VAL A 20 11.74 -16.54 -12.85
N TRP A 21 12.98 -16.98 -12.62
CA TRP A 21 13.75 -17.73 -13.60
C TRP A 21 13.10 -19.08 -13.97
N GLN A 22 12.33 -19.67 -13.05
CA GLN A 22 11.59 -20.90 -13.32
C GLN A 22 10.26 -20.67 -14.05
N GLN A 23 9.81 -19.42 -14.22
CA GLN A 23 8.56 -19.11 -14.89
C GLN A 23 8.74 -19.02 -16.41
N ASP A 24 7.76 -19.53 -17.15
CA ASP A 24 7.70 -19.34 -18.60
C ASP A 24 7.20 -17.92 -18.93
N LEU A 25 8.16 -17.03 -19.23
CA LEU A 25 7.88 -15.65 -19.57
C LEU A 25 7.10 -15.49 -20.88
N GLN A 26 7.18 -16.46 -21.80
CA GLN A 26 6.45 -16.43 -23.08
C GLN A 26 4.97 -16.73 -22.85
N ALA A 27 4.66 -17.74 -22.04
CA ALA A 27 3.28 -18.03 -21.63
C ALA A 27 2.65 -16.84 -20.88
N GLY A 28 3.41 -16.20 -19.97
CA GLY A 28 2.96 -14.99 -19.27
C GLY A 28 2.68 -13.81 -20.21
N GLY A 29 3.55 -13.59 -21.19
CA GLY A 29 3.36 -12.56 -22.23
C GLY A 29 2.14 -12.80 -23.09
N GLY A 30 1.88 -14.06 -23.48
CA GLY A 30 0.68 -14.44 -24.24
C GLY A 30 -0.62 -14.15 -23.49
N LEU A 31 -0.65 -14.40 -22.18
CA LEU A 31 -1.80 -14.09 -21.33
C LEU A 31 -2.03 -12.57 -21.22
N LEU A 32 -0.98 -11.78 -21.02
CA LEU A 32 -1.05 -10.31 -21.00
C LEU A 32 -1.56 -9.77 -22.34
N ALA A 33 -1.07 -10.30 -23.45
CA ALA A 33 -1.53 -9.92 -24.78
C ALA A 33 -3.00 -10.29 -25.00
N SER A 34 -3.45 -11.45 -24.52
CA SER A 34 -4.86 -11.87 -24.63
C SER A 34 -5.82 -11.04 -23.77
N ALA A 35 -5.36 -10.56 -22.60
CA ALA A 35 -6.14 -9.66 -21.74
C ALA A 35 -6.31 -8.28 -22.40
N GLY A 36 -5.29 -7.84 -23.14
CA GLY A 36 -5.28 -6.56 -23.84
C GLY A 36 -5.33 -5.36 -22.89
N LEU A 37 -5.41 -4.17 -23.49
CA LEU A 37 -5.38 -2.91 -22.74
C LEU A 37 -6.67 -2.72 -21.90
N SER A 38 -7.79 -3.23 -22.39
CA SER A 38 -9.09 -3.21 -21.69
C SER A 38 -9.05 -4.05 -20.41
N GLY A 39 -8.49 -5.27 -20.46
CA GLY A 39 -8.33 -6.12 -19.29
C GLY A 39 -7.44 -5.45 -18.23
N LEU A 40 -6.32 -4.87 -18.65
CA LEU A 40 -5.38 -4.19 -17.75
C LEU A 40 -6.01 -2.97 -17.06
N VAL A 41 -6.75 -2.15 -17.82
CA VAL A 41 -7.49 -1.00 -17.27
C VAL A 41 -8.59 -1.46 -16.33
N LEU A 42 -9.36 -2.49 -16.68
CA LEU A 42 -10.44 -2.99 -15.83
C LEU A 42 -9.89 -3.52 -14.50
N THR A 43 -8.78 -4.27 -14.53
CA THR A 43 -8.11 -4.74 -13.32
C THR A 43 -7.62 -3.57 -12.47
N ALA A 44 -7.01 -2.54 -13.08
CA ALA A 44 -6.59 -1.35 -12.34
C ALA A 44 -7.77 -0.61 -11.69
N LEU A 45 -8.87 -0.44 -12.44
CA LEU A 45 -10.09 0.22 -11.94
C LEU A 45 -10.77 -0.59 -10.82
N SER A 46 -10.69 -1.92 -10.86
CA SER A 46 -11.25 -2.79 -9.82
C SER A 46 -10.64 -2.55 -8.44
N HIS A 47 -9.47 -1.90 -8.37
CA HIS A 47 -8.81 -1.55 -7.11
C HIS A 47 -9.36 -0.26 -6.48
N ILE A 48 -10.03 0.60 -7.26
CA ILE A 48 -10.55 1.89 -6.78
C ILE A 48 -11.57 1.71 -5.64
N PRO A 49 -12.57 0.81 -5.72
CA PRO A 49 -13.52 0.60 -4.63
C PRO A 49 -12.84 0.24 -3.30
N ALA A 50 -11.88 -0.69 -3.33
CA ALA A 50 -11.12 -1.07 -2.15
C ALA A 50 -10.35 0.13 -1.56
N MET A 51 -9.72 0.93 -2.43
CA MET A 51 -8.99 2.13 -2.03
C MET A 51 -9.89 3.19 -1.39
N VAL A 52 -11.10 3.39 -1.94
CA VAL A 52 -12.10 4.32 -1.40
C VAL A 52 -12.64 3.86 -0.05
N LEU A 53 -12.96 2.56 0.09
CA LEU A 53 -13.41 1.99 1.37
C LEU A 53 -12.33 2.10 2.45
N ASN A 54 -11.08 1.86 2.08
CA ASN A 54 -9.94 2.01 2.98
C ASN A 54 -9.76 3.47 3.42
N ALA A 55 -9.89 4.42 2.49
CA ALA A 55 -9.90 5.85 2.82
C ALA A 55 -11.06 6.23 3.75
N GLN A 56 -12.26 5.67 3.55
CA GLN A 56 -13.38 5.88 4.46
C GLN A 56 -13.09 5.33 5.86
N ALA A 57 -12.53 4.12 5.98
CA ALA A 57 -12.16 3.52 7.25
C ALA A 57 -11.14 4.39 8.00
N TRP A 58 -10.10 4.88 7.32
CA TRP A 58 -9.12 5.80 7.90
C TRP A 58 -9.76 7.12 8.33
N ALA A 59 -10.64 7.70 7.51
CA ALA A 59 -11.38 8.89 7.90
C ALA A 59 -12.27 8.63 9.12
N MET A 60 -12.84 7.42 9.25
CA MET A 60 -13.67 7.03 10.38
C MET A 60 -12.94 7.08 11.72
N LEU A 61 -11.65 6.72 11.72
CA LEU A 61 -10.78 6.73 12.89
C LEU A 61 -10.37 8.16 13.32
N MET A 62 -10.58 9.17 12.48
CA MET A 62 -10.23 10.56 12.79
C MET A 62 -11.35 11.28 13.57
N PRO A 63 -11.01 12.19 14.51
CA PRO A 63 -11.99 13.01 15.22
C PRO A 63 -12.88 13.80 14.26
N ARG A 64 -14.18 13.84 14.54
CA ARG A 64 -15.18 14.51 13.67
C ARG A 64 -14.81 15.96 13.30
N HIS A 65 -14.25 16.72 14.25
CA HIS A 65 -13.88 18.14 14.04
C HIS A 65 -12.65 18.35 13.15
N SER A 66 -11.86 17.30 12.89
CA SER A 66 -10.63 17.37 12.08
C SER A 66 -10.55 16.25 11.05
N ARG A 67 -11.70 15.67 10.68
CA ARG A 67 -11.76 14.59 9.69
C ARG A 67 -11.40 15.17 8.31
N PRO A 68 -10.39 14.62 7.61
CA PRO A 68 -10.09 15.02 6.24
C PRO A 68 -11.27 14.75 5.31
N ALA A 69 -11.42 15.57 4.26
CA ALA A 69 -12.39 15.29 3.22
C ALA A 69 -12.05 13.97 2.51
N LEU A 70 -13.07 13.24 2.06
CA LEU A 70 -12.89 11.89 1.51
C LEU A 70 -11.92 11.87 0.32
N HIS A 71 -12.01 12.85 -0.59
CA HIS A 71 -11.09 12.95 -1.73
C HIS A 71 -9.62 13.12 -1.29
N GLY A 72 -9.37 13.90 -0.24
CA GLY A 72 -8.03 14.11 0.31
C GLY A 72 -7.50 12.84 0.99
N MET A 73 -8.38 12.11 1.68
CA MET A 73 -8.02 10.83 2.28
C MET A 73 -7.76 9.76 1.22
N VAL A 74 -8.56 9.69 0.15
CA VAL A 74 -8.33 8.78 -0.99
C VAL A 74 -6.97 9.05 -1.63
N PHE A 75 -6.59 10.33 -1.82
CA PHE A 75 -5.27 10.68 -2.33
C PHE A 75 -4.14 10.21 -1.39
N GLN A 76 -4.31 10.36 -0.08
CA GLN A 76 -3.30 9.89 0.88
C GLN A 76 -3.17 8.36 0.89
N ILE A 77 -4.29 7.63 0.84
CA ILE A 77 -4.28 6.17 0.75
C ILE A 77 -3.64 5.73 -0.56
N TRP A 78 -3.88 6.45 -1.66
CA TRP A 78 -3.24 6.15 -2.94
C TRP A 78 -1.72 6.29 -2.87
N VAL A 79 -1.21 7.36 -2.26
CA VAL A 79 0.24 7.56 -2.05
C VAL A 79 0.80 6.46 -1.15
N ARG A 80 0.11 6.10 -0.07
CA ARG A 80 0.50 4.99 0.81
C ARG A 80 0.63 3.69 0.02
N GLU A 81 -0.38 3.31 -0.75
CA GLU A 81 -0.39 2.05 -1.48
C GLU A 81 0.68 2.05 -2.58
N ALA A 82 0.89 3.17 -3.28
CA ALA A 82 1.97 3.32 -4.25
C ALA A 82 3.35 3.12 -3.60
N VAL A 83 3.58 3.72 -2.42
CA VAL A 83 4.82 3.52 -1.65
C VAL A 83 5.00 2.06 -1.25
N ASN A 84 3.94 1.43 -0.73
CA ASN A 84 4.00 0.05 -0.27
C ASN A 84 4.10 -0.98 -1.40
N ALA A 85 3.59 -0.66 -2.59
CA ALA A 85 3.66 -1.52 -3.76
C ALA A 85 4.98 -1.37 -4.52
N LEU A 86 5.51 -0.15 -4.63
CA LEU A 86 6.69 0.14 -5.47
C LEU A 86 8.01 0.08 -4.68
N LEU A 87 7.99 0.37 -3.38
CA LEU A 87 9.21 0.39 -2.57
C LEU A 87 9.32 -0.87 -1.70
N PRO A 88 10.52 -1.45 -1.55
CA PRO A 88 10.76 -2.63 -0.71
C PRO A 88 10.84 -2.24 0.78
N VAL A 89 9.75 -1.67 1.32
CA VAL A 89 9.67 -1.09 2.67
C VAL A 89 8.82 -1.91 3.65
N GLY A 90 8.55 -3.17 3.31
CA GLY A 90 7.83 -4.11 4.18
C GLY A 90 6.40 -3.68 4.51
N ARG A 91 5.76 -2.88 3.65
CA ARG A 91 4.42 -2.31 3.85
C ARG A 91 4.28 -1.47 5.14
N ILE A 92 5.37 -0.87 5.63
CA ILE A 92 5.35 0.05 6.78
C ILE A 92 5.66 1.48 6.33
N GLY A 93 6.41 1.62 5.23
CA GLY A 93 6.84 2.93 4.72
C GLY A 93 5.67 3.80 4.28
N GLY A 94 4.65 3.23 3.64
CA GLY A 94 3.49 3.97 3.15
C GLY A 94 2.64 4.55 4.30
N GLU A 95 2.50 3.81 5.39
CA GLU A 95 1.78 4.16 6.60
C GLU A 95 2.46 5.35 7.28
N LEU A 96 3.80 5.31 7.36
CA LEU A 96 4.62 6.44 7.84
C LEU A 96 4.51 7.66 6.94
N VAL A 97 4.44 7.49 5.61
CA VAL A 97 4.22 8.59 4.66
C VAL A 97 2.82 9.19 4.86
N CYS A 98 1.79 8.36 4.97
CA CYS A 98 0.42 8.80 5.23
C CYS A 98 0.34 9.60 6.55
N TYR A 99 0.93 9.08 7.63
CA TYR A 99 1.07 9.79 8.89
C TYR A 99 1.74 11.17 8.71
N ARG A 100 2.88 11.23 8.01
CA ARG A 100 3.58 12.51 7.76
C ARG A 100 2.75 13.48 6.93
N LEU A 101 1.99 13.00 5.94
CA LEU A 101 1.10 13.84 5.13
C LEU A 101 -0.05 14.42 5.98
N LEU A 102 -0.69 13.59 6.81
CA LEU A 102 -1.71 14.04 7.76
C LEU A 102 -1.16 15.10 8.74
N ARG A 103 0.06 14.88 9.25
CA ARG A 103 0.74 15.85 10.12
C ARG A 103 1.02 17.17 9.41
N ARG A 104 1.46 17.14 8.15
CA ARG A 104 1.68 18.34 7.33
C ARG A 104 0.39 19.09 7.03
N GLN A 105 -0.75 18.40 6.97
CA GLN A 105 -2.08 19.00 6.83
C GLN A 105 -2.66 19.55 8.15
N GLY A 106 -1.85 19.62 9.22
CA GLY A 106 -2.25 20.20 10.51
C GLY A 106 -2.90 19.22 11.48
N MET A 107 -2.96 17.93 11.16
CA MET A 107 -3.51 16.92 12.07
C MET A 107 -2.62 16.73 13.30
N ARG A 108 -3.23 16.64 14.48
CA ARG A 108 -2.53 16.31 15.73
C ARG A 108 -1.92 14.90 15.65
N ALA A 109 -0.82 14.69 16.38
CA ALA A 109 -0.06 13.44 16.32
C ALA A 109 -0.87 12.26 16.82
N ALA A 110 -1.59 12.44 17.93
CA ALA A 110 -2.39 11.40 18.56
C ALA A 110 -3.44 10.77 17.63
N PRO A 111 -4.33 11.52 16.95
CA PRO A 111 -5.30 10.90 16.04
C PRO A 111 -4.66 10.25 14.81
N ALA A 112 -3.60 10.84 14.25
CA ALA A 112 -2.89 10.26 13.11
C ALA A 112 -2.17 8.94 13.49
N ALA A 113 -1.53 8.89 14.66
CA ALA A 113 -0.89 7.69 15.18
C ALA A 113 -1.92 6.63 15.60
N GLY A 114 -3.03 7.04 16.20
CA GLY A 114 -4.13 6.14 16.57
C GLY A 114 -4.75 5.45 15.36
N GLY A 115 -4.94 6.18 14.25
CA GLY A 115 -5.39 5.59 12.98
C GLY A 115 -4.42 4.53 12.45
N LEU A 116 -3.11 4.84 12.45
CA LEU A 116 -2.07 3.90 12.02
C LEU A 116 -2.03 2.64 12.90
N ILE A 117 -2.10 2.79 14.22
CA ILE A 117 -2.08 1.65 15.15
C ILE A 117 -3.32 0.77 14.96
N ALA A 118 -4.51 1.38 14.82
CA ALA A 118 -5.75 0.66 14.58
C ALA A 118 -5.72 -0.11 13.25
N ASP A 119 -5.16 0.49 12.20
CA ASP A 119 -4.99 -0.14 10.89
C ASP A 119 -4.06 -1.37 10.95
N VAL A 120 -2.92 -1.23 11.64
CA VAL A 120 -1.99 -2.34 11.86
C VAL A 120 -2.63 -3.44 12.69
N ALA A 121 -3.35 -3.10 13.77
CA ALA A 121 -4.04 -4.07 14.60
C ALA A 121 -5.12 -4.84 13.81
N LEU A 122 -5.92 -4.13 13.01
CA LEU A 122 -6.95 -4.74 12.18
C LEU A 122 -6.33 -5.65 11.11
N SER A 123 -5.21 -5.23 10.51
CA SER A 123 -4.47 -6.02 9.52
C SER A 123 -3.88 -7.30 10.10
N LEU A 124 -3.49 -7.30 11.38
CA LEU A 124 -2.98 -8.48 12.09
C LEU A 124 -4.09 -9.45 12.47
N VAL A 125 -5.29 -8.95 12.79
CA VAL A 125 -6.44 -9.80 13.14
C VAL A 125 -7.09 -10.43 11.91
N SER A 126 -7.01 -9.76 10.75
CA SER A 126 -7.64 -10.22 9.51
C SER A 126 -6.81 -11.23 8.70
N GLN A 127 -5.54 -11.47 9.07
CA GLN A 127 -4.62 -12.40 8.41
C GLN A 127 -4.56 -13.74 9.15
#